data_AF-A0A851E2I2-F1
#
_entry.id   AF-A0A851E2I2-F1
#
_cell.length_a   1.000
_cell.length_b   1.000
_cell.length_c   1.000
_cell.angle_alpha   90.00
_cell.angle_beta   90.00
_cell.angle_gamma   90.00
#
_symmetry.space_group_name_H-M   'P 1'
#
loop_
_entity.id
_entity.type
_entity.pdbx_description
1 polymer ?
#
loop_
_entity_poly.entity_id
_entity_poly.type
_entity_poly.pdbx_seq_one_letter_code
_entity_poly.pdbx_strand_id
1 'polypeptide(L)'
;MIRTRALSLSTRFLMGFLLLSMFRKVVPEENIIATKKGKVRGTSLQVLGGTVTAFLGIPYGQPPVGRLRFQKPEPREKWADVWDATKHANSCFQPIDTTYPGFAGSEMWNPKTNLSEDCLYLNVWIPSPKPKNATVMVWIYGGGFESGSTSLPVYDGKFLARVERVVVVSMNYRTGALGFLSLPGNQKAPGNAGLFDQRLALQWVQENIAAFGGNPKSVTLFGESAGSASVTYHLLSPKSHPLFTRAILQSGSANAPWAAISASEARNRTVALAKQLQCPTSNESELILCLQNKDPKEILENEIFVVPHGSLLQVYFCPSVDGDFLADMPEVLMENGLFKQTQILVGVNKDEGSSFLAYGVPGLDKDSDGLINKTQFEAALTLAFPGVSKLAIESIIFHYTDWENVEKPEHYRDAADDAIGDYNIICPVVEFSTSFAQLGHHVFFYFFEHRSSKLPWPEWMGVMHGYEIEFVFGLPLERRVNYTKAEELLSRSMMRYWATFAKTGAPNGTLTNGMKWPVFTSTDQKYLTLNTNTSEVLTKLRAQQCRFWKYFFPKVVEMTGNIDEAEREWKAGFHRWNNYMSDWKNQFNDYTSKKELCS
;
A
#
# COMPACT_ATOMS: atom_id res chain seq x y z
N MET A 1 -5.77 45.75 76.32
CA MET A 1 -5.87 46.71 75.20
C MET A 1 -5.32 46.04 73.95
N ILE A 2 -6.10 45.20 73.26
CA ILE A 2 -5.74 44.66 71.93
C ILE A 2 -7.04 44.59 71.11
N ARG A 3 -7.17 45.52 70.15
CA ARG A 3 -8.28 45.58 69.21
C ARG A 3 -8.00 44.65 68.03
N THR A 4 -8.88 43.67 67.85
CA THR A 4 -9.02 42.86 66.64
C THR A 4 -9.50 43.72 65.46
N ARG A 5 -8.75 43.73 64.35
CA ARG A 5 -9.25 44.16 63.04
C ARG A 5 -9.50 42.92 62.18
N ALA A 6 -10.77 42.61 61.98
CA ALA A 6 -11.20 41.64 60.98
C ALA A 6 -10.92 42.21 59.58
N LEU A 7 -10.08 41.52 58.80
CA LEU A 7 -10.06 41.71 57.35
C LEU A 7 -11.34 41.10 56.77
N SER A 8 -12.03 41.87 55.93
CA SER A 8 -13.32 41.52 55.33
C SER A 8 -13.23 40.30 54.43
N LEU A 9 -14.29 39.48 54.46
CA LEU A 9 -14.49 38.30 53.60
C LEU A 9 -14.36 38.61 52.09
N SER A 10 -14.50 39.87 51.68
CA SER A 10 -14.42 40.33 50.29
C SER A 10 -13.00 40.31 49.71
N THR A 11 -11.95 40.47 50.52
CA THR A 11 -10.56 40.46 50.02
C THR A 11 -10.02 39.03 49.78
N ARG A 12 -10.53 38.03 50.51
CA ARG A 12 -10.18 36.62 50.29
C ARG A 12 -10.83 36.03 49.03
N PHE A 13 -12.04 36.47 48.68
CA PHE A 13 -12.71 36.03 47.45
C PHE A 13 -12.08 36.63 46.18
N LEU A 14 -11.66 37.90 46.21
CA LEU A 14 -10.97 38.53 45.07
C LEU A 14 -9.60 37.89 44.78
N MET A 15 -8.86 37.54 45.84
CA MET A 15 -7.53 36.92 45.70
C MET A 15 -7.62 35.46 45.24
N GLY A 16 -8.67 34.73 45.62
CA GLY A 16 -8.99 33.40 45.10
C GLY A 16 -9.40 33.40 43.62
N PHE A 17 -10.16 34.40 43.17
CA PHE A 17 -10.53 34.54 41.75
C PHE A 17 -9.33 34.95 40.87
N LEU A 18 -8.43 35.79 41.37
CA LEU A 18 -7.18 36.17 40.68
C LEU A 18 -6.17 35.01 40.59
N LEU A 19 -6.14 34.12 41.60
CA LEU A 19 -5.31 32.90 41.58
C LEU A 19 -5.91 31.79 40.70
N LEU A 20 -7.24 31.69 40.60
CA LEU A 20 -7.91 30.78 39.65
C LEU A 20 -7.82 31.27 38.18
N SER A 21 -7.66 32.57 37.93
CA SER A 21 -7.39 33.07 36.56
C SER A 21 -5.93 32.88 36.10
N MET A 22 -4.99 32.65 37.02
CA MET A 22 -3.56 32.46 36.72
C MET A 22 -3.20 31.00 36.37
N PHE A 23 -4.12 30.04 36.49
CA PHE A 23 -3.94 28.64 36.10
C PHE A 23 -4.77 28.22 34.89
N ARG A 24 -5.13 29.15 33.99
CA ARG A 24 -5.27 28.73 32.60
C ARG A 24 -3.87 28.39 32.12
N LYS A 25 -3.57 27.10 31.95
CA LYS A 25 -2.50 26.67 31.03
C LYS A 25 -2.82 27.34 29.70
N VAL A 26 -2.18 28.48 29.44
CA VAL A 26 -2.08 29.03 28.10
C VAL A 26 -1.20 28.03 27.37
N VAL A 27 -1.84 27.02 26.77
CA VAL A 27 -1.17 26.17 25.79
C VAL A 27 -0.73 27.12 24.69
N PRO A 28 0.58 27.19 24.38
CA PRO A 28 1.07 28.14 23.40
C PRO A 28 0.28 28.01 22.09
N GLU A 29 -0.05 29.13 21.44
CA GLU A 29 -0.59 29.15 20.07
C GLU A 29 0.34 28.49 19.03
N GLU A 30 1.55 28.08 19.44
CA GLU A 30 2.64 27.56 18.61
C GLU A 30 2.31 26.29 17.79
N ASN A 31 1.27 25.53 18.17
CA ASN A 31 0.88 24.30 17.45
C ASN A 31 -0.41 24.44 16.63
N ILE A 32 -0.87 25.66 16.34
CA ILE A 32 -2.02 25.89 15.45
C ILE A 32 -1.51 26.23 14.04
N ILE A 33 -1.97 25.47 13.04
CA ILE A 33 -1.67 25.71 11.62
C ILE A 33 -2.96 26.01 10.87
N ALA A 34 -2.96 27.09 10.07
CA ALA A 34 -4.04 27.40 9.16
C ALA A 34 -3.86 26.62 7.84
N THR A 35 -4.84 25.78 7.51
CA THR A 35 -4.97 25.13 6.19
C THR A 35 -5.94 25.95 5.31
N LYS A 36 -6.11 25.58 4.05
CA LYS A 36 -7.13 26.21 3.17
C LYS A 36 -8.57 25.97 3.62
N LYS A 37 -8.82 24.90 4.39
CA LYS A 37 -10.17 24.49 4.82
C LYS A 37 -10.51 24.92 6.26
N GLY A 38 -9.50 25.14 7.09
CA GLY A 38 -9.67 25.60 8.46
C GLY A 38 -8.39 25.47 9.28
N LYS A 39 -8.44 25.84 10.56
CA LYS A 39 -7.29 25.73 11.46
C LYS A 39 -7.23 24.34 12.08
N VAL A 40 -6.01 23.82 12.28
CA VAL A 40 -5.76 22.54 12.97
C VAL A 40 -4.82 22.75 14.15
N ARG A 41 -5.05 22.06 15.27
CA ARG A 41 -4.19 22.06 16.45
C ARG A 41 -3.47 20.72 16.57
N GLY A 42 -2.14 20.74 16.60
CA GLY A 42 -1.31 19.56 16.81
C GLY A 42 -0.86 19.40 18.27
N THR A 43 -0.03 18.38 18.49
CA THR A 43 0.62 18.08 19.77
C THR A 43 2.13 17.95 19.61
N SER A 44 2.90 18.24 20.65
CA SER A 44 4.36 18.10 20.67
C SER A 44 4.75 16.75 21.28
N LEU A 45 5.57 15.98 20.57
CA LEU A 45 6.08 14.68 20.97
C LEU A 45 7.57 14.76 21.27
N GLN A 46 8.01 14.14 22.38
CA GLN A 46 9.42 13.99 22.70
C GLN A 46 10.01 12.76 22.00
N VAL A 47 11.05 12.96 21.20
CA VAL A 47 11.65 11.93 20.34
C VAL A 47 13.17 12.08 20.37
N LEU A 48 13.86 11.07 20.92
CA LEU A 48 15.32 11.01 20.99
C LEU A 48 15.95 12.30 21.59
N GLY A 49 15.40 12.79 22.70
CA GLY A 49 15.86 14.02 23.36
C GLY A 49 15.59 15.33 22.62
N GLY A 50 14.83 15.29 21.52
CA GLY A 50 14.30 16.48 20.84
C GLY A 50 12.78 16.42 20.67
N THR A 51 12.23 17.30 19.83
CA THR A 51 10.77 17.44 19.68
C THR A 51 10.32 17.32 18.23
N VAL A 52 9.15 16.70 18.03
CA VAL A 52 8.40 16.63 16.77
C VAL A 52 6.99 17.16 17.05
N THR A 53 6.43 17.97 16.16
CA THR A 53 5.02 18.37 16.25
C THR A 53 4.21 17.45 15.36
N ALA A 54 3.22 16.77 15.92
CA ALA A 54 2.32 15.87 15.21
C ALA A 54 0.91 16.47 15.10
N PHE A 55 0.30 16.30 13.93
CA PHE A 55 -1.09 16.61 13.67
C PHE A 55 -1.75 15.31 13.20
N LEU A 56 -2.53 14.68 14.07
CA LEU A 56 -3.11 13.36 13.85
C LEU A 56 -4.61 13.52 13.60
N GLY A 57 -5.14 12.89 12.54
CA GLY A 57 -6.57 12.94 12.25
C GLY A 57 -7.07 14.25 11.62
N ILE A 58 -6.36 14.81 10.63
CA ILE A 58 -6.86 15.95 9.84
C ILE A 58 -7.81 15.43 8.74
N PRO A 59 -9.07 15.90 8.65
CA PRO A 59 -9.98 15.46 7.59
C PRO A 59 -9.55 16.05 6.24
N TYR A 60 -9.41 15.20 5.22
CA TYR A 60 -9.14 15.64 3.85
C TYR A 60 -10.34 15.40 2.91
N GLY A 61 -11.22 14.46 3.24
CA GLY A 61 -12.46 14.17 2.51
C GLY A 61 -13.71 14.32 3.36
N GLN A 62 -14.87 14.46 2.71
CA GLN A 62 -16.16 14.28 3.36
C GLN A 62 -16.33 12.83 3.82
N PRO A 63 -17.06 12.56 4.92
CA PRO A 63 -17.35 11.20 5.34
C PRO A 63 -18.15 10.48 4.23
N PRO A 64 -17.65 9.37 3.65
CA PRO A 64 -18.29 8.65 2.56
C PRO A 64 -19.46 7.78 3.06
N VAL A 65 -20.38 8.37 3.84
CA VAL A 65 -21.52 7.69 4.48
C VAL A 65 -22.80 7.79 3.66
N GLY A 66 -23.70 6.83 3.87
CA GLY A 66 -25.03 6.83 3.24
C GLY A 66 -24.92 6.88 1.71
N ARG A 67 -25.41 7.98 1.10
CA ARG A 67 -25.38 8.15 -0.36
C ARG A 67 -23.99 8.27 -0.94
N LEU A 68 -22.99 8.69 -0.16
CA LEU A 68 -21.61 8.83 -0.62
C LEU A 68 -20.83 7.49 -0.56
N ARG A 69 -21.39 6.44 0.06
CA ARG A 69 -20.77 5.11 0.06
C ARG A 69 -20.59 4.63 -1.38
N PHE A 70 -19.42 4.04 -1.64
CA PHE A 70 -18.90 3.58 -2.95
C PHE A 70 -18.51 4.68 -3.96
N GLN A 71 -18.92 5.93 -3.74
CA GLN A 71 -18.62 7.02 -4.67
C GLN A 71 -17.18 7.52 -4.51
N LYS A 72 -16.69 8.25 -5.52
CA LYS A 72 -15.46 9.04 -5.41
C LYS A 72 -15.56 10.00 -4.20
N PRO A 73 -14.48 10.22 -3.46
CA PRO A 73 -14.50 11.12 -2.32
C PRO A 73 -14.73 12.56 -2.75
N GLU A 74 -15.43 13.30 -1.91
CA GLU A 74 -15.59 14.74 -2.05
C GLU A 74 -14.60 15.46 -1.12
N PRO A 75 -14.00 16.59 -1.54
CA PRO A 75 -13.14 17.39 -0.66
C PRO A 75 -13.89 17.85 0.59
N ARG A 76 -13.23 17.80 1.76
CA ARG A 76 -13.82 18.29 3.01
C ARG A 76 -14.30 19.75 2.88
N GLU A 77 -15.47 20.05 3.43
CA GLU A 77 -15.98 21.41 3.60
C GLU A 77 -15.09 22.25 4.52
N LYS A 78 -15.25 23.57 4.45
CA LYS A 78 -14.54 24.45 5.38
C LYS A 78 -15.13 24.32 6.78
N TRP A 79 -14.30 24.38 7.80
CA TRP A 79 -14.72 24.44 9.20
C TRP A 79 -14.25 25.75 9.85
N ALA A 80 -15.10 26.33 10.71
CA ALA A 80 -14.85 27.64 11.31
C ALA A 80 -13.88 27.57 12.51
N ASP A 81 -14.05 26.56 13.35
CA ASP A 81 -13.27 26.39 14.58
C ASP A 81 -11.89 25.79 14.35
N VAL A 82 -11.12 25.59 15.43
CA VAL A 82 -9.85 24.87 15.37
C VAL A 82 -10.12 23.37 15.50
N TRP A 83 -9.78 22.60 14.47
CA TRP A 83 -9.86 21.14 14.50
C TRP A 83 -8.80 20.56 15.43
N ASP A 84 -9.21 19.71 16.37
CA ASP A 84 -8.30 19.06 17.31
C ASP A 84 -7.62 17.85 16.64
N ALA A 85 -6.41 18.06 16.11
CA ALA A 85 -5.61 17.05 15.45
C ALA A 85 -4.56 16.46 16.40
N THR A 86 -4.95 16.11 17.63
CA THR A 86 -4.03 15.59 18.67
C THR A 86 -4.10 14.08 18.86
N LYS A 87 -5.02 13.39 18.17
CA LYS A 87 -5.25 11.94 18.26
C LYS A 87 -5.51 11.34 16.88
N HIS A 88 -5.11 10.10 16.66
CA HIS A 88 -5.47 9.40 15.43
C HIS A 88 -7.00 9.29 15.28
N ALA A 89 -7.46 9.45 14.04
CA ALA A 89 -8.86 9.28 13.67
C ALA A 89 -9.24 7.78 13.56
N ASN A 90 -10.51 7.53 13.27
CA ASN A 90 -11.03 6.19 13.02
C ASN A 90 -10.31 5.52 11.84
N SER A 91 -10.15 4.21 11.93
CA SER A 91 -9.72 3.38 10.80
C SER A 91 -10.92 3.09 9.90
N CYS A 92 -10.69 2.88 8.61
CA CYS A 92 -11.76 2.48 7.71
C CYS A 92 -12.27 1.09 8.09
N PHE A 93 -13.56 0.84 7.88
CA PHE A 93 -14.16 -0.48 8.03
C PHE A 93 -13.37 -1.53 7.23
N GLN A 94 -12.98 -2.60 7.91
CA GLN A 94 -12.14 -3.69 7.41
C GLN A 94 -12.33 -4.93 8.31
N PRO A 95 -12.02 -6.15 7.83
CA PRO A 95 -11.92 -7.32 8.69
C PRO A 95 -10.83 -7.14 9.75
N ILE A 96 -11.01 -7.78 10.89
CA ILE A 96 -10.01 -7.88 11.95
C ILE A 96 -9.42 -9.28 11.89
N ASP A 97 -8.10 -9.40 11.85
CA ASP A 97 -7.45 -10.71 11.92
C ASP A 97 -7.57 -11.26 13.35
N THR A 98 -8.38 -12.31 13.49
CA THR A 98 -8.54 -13.06 14.75
C THR A 98 -8.02 -14.49 14.64
N THR A 99 -7.16 -14.78 13.66
CA THR A 99 -6.60 -16.12 13.41
C THR A 99 -5.72 -16.56 14.58
N TYR A 100 -4.92 -15.64 15.13
CA TYR A 100 -4.06 -15.87 16.29
C TYR A 100 -4.34 -14.86 17.40
N PRO A 101 -5.41 -15.05 18.20
CA PRO A 101 -5.76 -14.12 19.28
C PRO A 101 -4.64 -14.00 20.33
N GLY A 102 -4.31 -12.77 20.71
CA GLY A 102 -3.26 -12.44 21.67
C GLY A 102 -1.83 -12.52 21.12
N PHE A 103 -1.65 -12.84 19.84
CA PHE A 103 -0.33 -12.93 19.23
C PHE A 103 0.09 -11.59 18.62
N ALA A 104 1.19 -11.03 19.12
CA ALA A 104 1.65 -9.70 18.69
C ALA A 104 2.00 -9.63 17.19
N GLY A 105 2.45 -10.73 16.58
CA GLY A 105 2.87 -10.77 15.17
C GLY A 105 1.73 -10.56 14.17
N SER A 106 0.53 -11.04 14.49
CA SER A 106 -0.68 -10.79 13.71
C SER A 106 -1.37 -9.50 14.16
N GLU A 107 -1.56 -9.33 15.48
CA GLU A 107 -2.31 -8.21 16.02
C GLU A 107 -1.66 -6.85 15.80
N MET A 108 -0.35 -6.77 15.56
CA MET A 108 0.32 -5.51 15.24
C MET A 108 -0.23 -4.83 13.98
N TRP A 109 -0.82 -5.62 13.07
CA TRP A 109 -1.43 -5.15 11.82
C TRP A 109 -2.92 -4.80 11.95
N ASN A 110 -3.57 -5.24 13.04
CA ASN A 110 -4.96 -4.90 13.33
C ASN A 110 -5.12 -3.42 13.72
N PRO A 111 -6.21 -2.76 13.28
CA PRO A 111 -6.45 -1.34 13.54
C PRO A 111 -6.49 -1.04 15.04
N LYS A 112 -5.86 0.08 15.43
CA LYS A 112 -5.75 0.52 16.84
C LYS A 112 -6.75 1.61 17.22
N THR A 113 -7.64 1.97 16.30
CA THR A 113 -8.73 2.92 16.50
C THR A 113 -10.05 2.28 16.07
N ASN A 114 -11.16 2.92 16.43
CA ASN A 114 -12.49 2.43 16.05
C ASN A 114 -12.63 2.33 14.53
N LEU A 115 -13.41 1.35 14.06
CA LEU A 115 -13.81 1.25 12.67
C LEU A 115 -14.97 2.19 12.38
N SER A 116 -14.88 2.94 11.28
CA SER A 116 -15.94 3.82 10.81
C SER A 116 -15.84 4.03 9.31
N GLU A 117 -16.96 4.34 8.66
CA GLU A 117 -16.95 4.86 7.29
C GLU A 117 -16.45 6.31 7.25
N ASP A 118 -16.61 7.08 8.33
CA ASP A 118 -15.96 8.37 8.52
C ASP A 118 -14.49 8.13 8.89
N CYS A 119 -13.67 7.82 7.88
CA CYS A 119 -12.27 7.44 8.04
C CYS A 119 -11.28 8.22 7.15
N LEU A 120 -11.74 9.17 6.32
CA LEU A 120 -10.91 9.92 5.36
C LEU A 120 -10.09 11.04 6.02
N TYR A 121 -9.12 10.61 6.82
CA TYR A 121 -8.20 11.46 7.59
C TYR A 121 -6.74 11.18 7.25
N LEU A 122 -5.90 12.18 7.47
CA LEU A 122 -4.44 12.07 7.35
C LEU A 122 -3.72 12.58 8.60
N ASN A 123 -2.47 12.15 8.75
CA ASN A 123 -1.58 12.54 9.84
C ASN A 123 -0.35 13.24 9.27
N VAL A 124 0.22 14.20 10.00
CA VAL A 124 1.43 14.96 9.62
C VAL A 124 2.38 15.06 10.80
N TRP A 125 3.63 14.61 10.62
CA TRP A 125 4.72 14.80 11.58
C TRP A 125 5.71 15.83 11.04
N ILE A 126 5.90 16.90 11.79
CA ILE A 126 6.81 18.01 11.47
C ILE A 126 7.97 17.99 12.46
N PRO A 127 9.21 18.01 12.00
CA PRO A 127 10.34 18.03 12.92
C PRO A 127 10.56 19.45 13.50
N SER A 128 10.95 19.56 14.77
CA SER A 128 11.16 20.86 15.45
C SER A 128 12.66 21.25 15.50
N PRO A 129 13.05 22.51 15.22
CA PRO A 129 12.20 23.64 14.85
C PRO A 129 11.56 23.43 13.48
N LYS A 130 10.38 24.03 13.28
CA LYS A 130 9.58 23.90 12.05
C LYS A 130 10.44 24.23 10.82
N PRO A 131 10.53 23.35 9.81
CA PRO A 131 11.29 23.61 8.61
C PRO A 131 10.62 24.67 7.74
N LYS A 132 11.37 25.25 6.79
CA LYS A 132 10.83 26.21 5.81
C LYS A 132 10.37 25.57 4.50
N ASN A 133 11.07 24.52 4.05
CA ASN A 133 10.85 23.90 2.74
C ASN A 133 11.35 22.44 2.72
N ALA A 134 11.01 21.66 3.74
CA ALA A 134 11.49 20.28 3.88
C ALA A 134 10.86 19.36 2.83
N THR A 135 11.62 18.37 2.37
CA THR A 135 11.06 17.23 1.62
C THR A 135 9.94 16.57 2.40
N VAL A 136 8.87 16.20 1.67
CA VAL A 136 7.69 15.54 2.21
C VAL A 136 7.72 14.08 1.77
N MET A 137 7.52 13.16 2.71
CA MET A 137 7.35 11.75 2.44
C MET A 137 5.93 11.34 2.83
N VAL A 138 5.19 10.73 1.89
CA VAL A 138 3.78 10.40 2.06
C VAL A 138 3.60 8.89 2.03
N TRP A 139 3.24 8.32 3.18
CA TRP A 139 3.01 6.90 3.39
C TRP A 139 1.62 6.49 2.91
N ILE A 140 1.57 5.42 2.12
CA ILE A 140 0.36 4.68 1.75
C ILE A 140 0.52 3.26 2.31
N TYR A 141 -0.34 2.87 3.24
CA TYR A 141 -0.23 1.54 3.87
C TYR A 141 -0.63 0.40 2.91
N GLY A 142 -0.13 -0.80 3.19
CA GLY A 142 -0.57 -2.06 2.60
C GLY A 142 -1.71 -2.74 3.36
N GLY A 143 -1.94 -4.02 3.08
CA GLY A 143 -3.07 -4.80 3.63
C GLY A 143 -3.99 -5.39 2.56
N GLY A 144 -3.44 -5.69 1.37
CA GLY A 144 -4.17 -6.35 0.28
C GLY A 144 -5.36 -5.57 -0.27
N PHE A 145 -5.45 -4.26 -0.05
CA PHE A 145 -6.64 -3.43 -0.30
C PHE A 145 -7.87 -3.75 0.56
N GLU A 146 -7.82 -4.77 1.41
CA GLU A 146 -8.91 -5.21 2.31
C GLU A 146 -8.78 -4.61 3.71
N SER A 147 -7.55 -4.34 4.15
CA SER A 147 -7.22 -3.89 5.50
C SER A 147 -6.11 -2.83 5.50
N GLY A 148 -5.75 -2.36 6.70
CA GLY A 148 -4.70 -1.38 6.95
C GLY A 148 -5.19 -0.13 7.67
N SER A 149 -4.27 0.54 8.36
CA SER A 149 -4.56 1.80 9.05
C SER A 149 -3.30 2.63 9.23
N THR A 150 -3.39 3.95 9.09
CA THR A 150 -2.25 4.84 9.39
C THR A 150 -1.99 5.02 10.88
N SER A 151 -2.85 4.50 11.75
CA SER A 151 -2.71 4.57 13.20
C SER A 151 -1.84 3.45 13.79
N LEU A 152 -1.36 2.52 12.97
CA LEU A 152 -0.53 1.42 13.43
C LEU A 152 0.82 1.95 13.96
N PRO A 153 1.31 1.48 15.14
CA PRO A 153 2.56 1.97 15.72
C PRO A 153 3.79 1.80 14.83
N VAL A 154 3.81 0.78 13.96
CA VAL A 154 4.89 0.52 13.01
C VAL A 154 5.01 1.62 11.93
N TYR A 155 3.97 2.43 11.73
CA TYR A 155 3.95 3.56 10.80
C TYR A 155 4.13 4.93 11.49
N ASP A 156 4.54 4.97 12.77
CA ASP A 156 4.74 6.23 13.49
C ASP A 156 5.87 7.06 12.88
N GLY A 157 5.51 8.09 12.10
CA GLY A 157 6.44 8.93 11.36
C GLY A 157 7.38 9.80 12.20
N LYS A 158 7.27 9.76 13.54
CA LYS A 158 8.02 10.65 14.43
C LYS A 158 9.54 10.47 14.34
N PHE A 159 10.05 9.24 14.20
CA PHE A 159 11.50 9.01 14.15
C PHE A 159 12.08 9.47 12.81
N LEU A 160 11.43 9.10 11.70
CA LEU A 160 11.84 9.53 10.37
C LEU A 160 11.82 11.08 10.25
N ALA A 161 10.78 11.74 10.75
CA ALA A 161 10.74 13.20 10.83
C ALA A 161 11.90 13.76 11.67
N ARG A 162 12.07 13.24 12.89
CA ARG A 162 13.08 13.73 13.86
C ARG A 162 14.52 13.58 13.36
N VAL A 163 14.84 12.41 12.82
CA VAL A 163 16.21 12.00 12.46
C VAL A 163 16.59 12.59 11.11
N GLU A 164 15.72 12.41 10.10
CA GLU A 164 16.04 12.80 8.72
C GLU A 164 15.54 14.18 8.33
N ARG A 165 14.86 14.90 9.25
CA ARG A 165 14.41 16.28 9.05
C ARG A 165 13.45 16.44 7.86
N VAL A 166 12.65 15.41 7.59
CA VAL A 166 11.59 15.42 6.57
C VAL A 166 10.23 15.66 7.23
N VAL A 167 9.25 16.12 6.46
CA VAL A 167 7.84 16.07 6.88
C VAL A 167 7.28 14.73 6.47
N VAL A 168 6.70 13.98 7.40
CA VAL A 168 6.06 12.69 7.11
C VAL A 168 4.55 12.88 7.13
N VAL A 169 3.87 12.34 6.12
CA VAL A 169 2.42 12.34 6.01
C VAL A 169 1.96 10.90 5.82
N SER A 170 0.79 10.54 6.35
CA SER A 170 0.14 9.25 6.09
C SER A 170 -1.36 9.48 5.94
N MET A 171 -2.04 8.82 5.00
CA MET A 171 -3.51 8.90 4.88
C MET A 171 -4.20 7.54 5.01
N ASN A 172 -5.38 7.54 5.60
CA ASN A 172 -6.31 6.44 5.43
C ASN A 172 -6.92 6.48 4.03
N TYR A 173 -7.36 5.33 3.52
CA TYR A 173 -8.19 5.23 2.32
C TYR A 173 -9.16 4.06 2.50
N ARG A 174 -10.34 4.11 1.87
CA ARG A 174 -11.32 3.02 1.99
C ARG A 174 -10.78 1.72 1.42
N THR A 175 -11.07 0.62 2.10
CA THR A 175 -10.66 -0.76 1.77
C THR A 175 -11.87 -1.63 1.43
N GLY A 176 -11.62 -2.83 0.90
CA GLY A 176 -12.63 -3.82 0.51
C GLY A 176 -13.69 -3.28 -0.43
N ALA A 177 -14.90 -3.82 -0.36
CA ALA A 177 -16.02 -3.37 -1.20
C ALA A 177 -16.33 -1.88 -1.00
N LEU A 178 -16.13 -1.34 0.21
CA LEU A 178 -16.39 0.08 0.49
C LEU A 178 -15.45 1.00 -0.30
N GLY A 179 -14.25 0.53 -0.64
CA GLY A 179 -13.25 1.27 -1.42
C GLY A 179 -13.16 0.86 -2.90
N PHE A 180 -13.52 -0.36 -3.26
CA PHE A 180 -13.18 -0.92 -4.57
C PHE A 180 -14.35 -1.62 -5.29
N LEU A 181 -15.57 -1.60 -4.74
CA LEU A 181 -16.76 -2.05 -5.45
C LEU A 181 -16.94 -1.27 -6.76
N SER A 182 -17.17 -2.00 -7.86
CA SER A 182 -17.13 -1.46 -9.21
C SER A 182 -18.27 -2.00 -10.07
N LEU A 183 -19.05 -1.06 -10.59
CA LEU A 183 -19.99 -1.24 -11.71
C LEU A 183 -19.51 -0.31 -12.83
N PRO A 184 -18.65 -0.80 -13.74
CA PRO A 184 -18.03 0.04 -14.78
C PRO A 184 -19.07 0.85 -15.56
N GLY A 185 -18.81 2.15 -15.72
CA GLY A 185 -19.73 3.10 -16.35
C GLY A 185 -20.76 3.74 -15.41
N ASN A 186 -20.90 3.24 -14.16
CA ASN A 186 -21.84 3.77 -13.18
C ASN A 186 -21.16 4.74 -12.20
N GLN A 187 -21.54 6.03 -12.23
CA GLN A 187 -20.91 7.05 -11.38
C GLN A 187 -21.14 6.87 -9.88
N LYS A 188 -22.14 6.08 -9.46
CA LYS A 188 -22.43 5.82 -8.05
C LYS A 188 -21.58 4.69 -7.44
N ALA A 189 -20.95 3.88 -8.29
CA ALA A 189 -20.04 2.81 -7.89
C ALA A 189 -18.99 2.60 -8.99
N PRO A 190 -18.14 3.61 -9.28
CA PRO A 190 -17.26 3.59 -10.45
C PRO A 190 -16.05 2.66 -10.31
N GLY A 191 -15.85 2.04 -9.14
CA GLY A 191 -14.60 1.40 -8.77
C GLY A 191 -13.53 2.40 -8.29
N ASN A 192 -12.44 1.87 -7.75
CA ASN A 192 -11.23 2.63 -7.36
C ASN A 192 -11.47 3.78 -6.36
N ALA A 193 -12.57 3.80 -5.62
CA ALA A 193 -12.87 4.87 -4.66
C ALA A 193 -11.73 5.05 -3.62
N GLY A 194 -11.11 3.95 -3.17
CA GLY A 194 -9.92 3.97 -2.33
C GLY A 194 -8.70 4.64 -2.99
N LEU A 195 -8.45 4.43 -4.29
CA LEU A 195 -7.38 5.15 -5.00
C LEU A 195 -7.72 6.64 -5.17
N PHE A 196 -9.00 6.98 -5.38
CA PHE A 196 -9.42 8.38 -5.40
C PHE A 196 -9.30 9.03 -4.02
N ASP A 197 -9.49 8.30 -2.91
CA ASP A 197 -9.21 8.77 -1.56
C ASP A 197 -7.74 9.15 -1.40
N GLN A 198 -6.83 8.28 -1.84
CA GLN A 198 -5.40 8.55 -1.86
C GLN A 198 -5.09 9.80 -2.70
N ARG A 199 -5.64 9.90 -3.92
CA ARG A 199 -5.46 11.08 -4.79
C ARG A 199 -5.95 12.38 -4.13
N LEU A 200 -7.09 12.36 -3.46
CA LEU A 200 -7.63 13.52 -2.76
C LEU A 200 -6.73 13.94 -1.58
N ALA A 201 -6.17 12.98 -0.84
CA ALA A 201 -5.17 13.26 0.19
C ALA A 201 -3.89 13.88 -0.40
N LEU A 202 -3.44 13.41 -1.57
CA LEU A 202 -2.28 14.00 -2.27
C LEU A 202 -2.57 15.43 -2.75
N GLN A 203 -3.79 15.71 -3.23
CA GLN A 203 -4.24 17.08 -3.52
C GLN A 203 -4.23 17.95 -2.26
N TRP A 204 -4.70 17.42 -1.12
CA TRP A 204 -4.61 18.12 0.15
C TRP A 204 -3.15 18.45 0.52
N VAL A 205 -2.21 17.51 0.32
CA VAL A 205 -0.77 17.75 0.57
C VAL A 205 -0.27 18.89 -0.31
N GLN A 206 -0.54 18.86 -1.62
CA GLN A 206 -0.15 19.92 -2.55
C GLN A 206 -0.67 21.30 -2.12
N GLU A 207 -1.89 21.35 -1.62
CA GLU A 207 -2.55 22.60 -1.24
C GLU A 207 -2.11 23.17 0.12
N ASN A 208 -1.70 22.30 1.06
CA ASN A 208 -1.59 22.69 2.47
C ASN A 208 -0.20 22.46 3.08
N ILE A 209 0.62 21.54 2.55
CA ILE A 209 1.85 21.11 3.25
C ILE A 209 2.90 22.22 3.43
N ALA A 210 2.86 23.26 2.59
CA ALA A 210 3.65 24.47 2.76
C ALA A 210 3.41 25.15 4.11
N ALA A 211 2.16 25.16 4.60
CA ALA A 211 1.83 25.70 5.92
C ALA A 211 2.43 24.85 7.06
N PHE A 212 2.81 23.61 6.81
CA PHE A 212 3.49 22.70 7.74
C PHE A 212 5.02 22.77 7.59
N GLY A 213 5.55 23.60 6.70
CA GLY A 213 6.99 23.73 6.44
C GLY A 213 7.53 22.71 5.43
N GLY A 214 6.65 21.95 4.78
CA GLY A 214 6.99 21.02 3.71
C GLY A 214 7.00 21.69 2.33
N ASN A 215 7.74 21.11 1.40
CA ASN A 215 7.84 21.56 0.01
C ASN A 215 6.87 20.75 -0.89
N PRO A 216 5.78 21.33 -1.40
CA PRO A 216 4.86 20.62 -2.31
C PRO A 216 5.53 20.18 -3.63
N LYS A 217 6.67 20.76 -4.00
CA LYS A 217 7.46 20.38 -5.19
C LYS A 217 8.46 19.24 -4.92
N SER A 218 8.60 18.80 -3.68
CA SER A 218 9.49 17.70 -3.26
C SER A 218 8.71 16.71 -2.40
N VAL A 219 7.73 16.05 -3.02
CA VAL A 219 6.88 15.03 -2.40
C VAL A 219 7.30 13.66 -2.91
N THR A 220 7.61 12.73 -2.01
CA THR A 220 7.92 11.35 -2.35
C THR A 220 6.83 10.44 -1.78
N LEU A 221 6.18 9.68 -2.65
CA LEU A 221 5.25 8.64 -2.22
C LEU A 221 6.06 7.41 -1.81
N PHE A 222 5.68 6.75 -0.74
CA PHE A 222 6.24 5.48 -0.34
C PHE A 222 5.17 4.60 0.27
N GLY A 223 5.21 3.31 -0.01
CA GLY A 223 4.23 2.35 0.46
C GLY A 223 4.77 0.94 0.37
N GLU A 224 4.10 0.04 1.08
CA GLU A 224 4.44 -1.37 1.14
C GLU A 224 3.25 -2.23 0.70
N SER A 225 3.50 -3.38 0.06
CA SER A 225 2.45 -4.30 -0.40
C SER A 225 1.42 -3.59 -1.30
N ALA A 226 0.13 -3.68 -0.97
CA ALA A 226 -0.95 -2.94 -1.63
C ALA A 226 -0.72 -1.42 -1.66
N GLY A 227 -0.04 -0.86 -0.65
CA GLY A 227 0.39 0.54 -0.63
C GLY A 227 1.45 0.84 -1.68
N SER A 228 2.39 -0.09 -1.91
CA SER A 228 3.37 -0.01 -3.00
C SER A 228 2.71 -0.11 -4.37
N ALA A 229 1.76 -1.05 -4.54
CA ALA A 229 0.93 -1.14 -5.75
C ALA A 229 0.14 0.16 -5.98
N SER A 230 -0.41 0.77 -4.93
CA SER A 230 -1.01 2.11 -4.96
C SER A 230 -0.06 3.20 -5.44
N VAL A 231 1.19 3.21 -4.96
CA VAL A 231 2.23 4.12 -5.47
C VAL A 231 2.45 3.89 -6.98
N THR A 232 2.46 2.64 -7.44
CA THR A 232 2.53 2.32 -8.86
C THR A 232 1.31 2.83 -9.63
N TYR A 233 0.08 2.68 -9.13
CA TYR A 233 -1.10 3.23 -9.79
C TYR A 233 -1.04 4.76 -9.93
N HIS A 234 -0.46 5.47 -8.95
CA HIS A 234 -0.22 6.90 -9.07
C HIS A 234 0.89 7.26 -10.09
N LEU A 235 1.87 6.38 -10.34
CA LEU A 235 2.82 6.52 -11.45
C LEU A 235 2.14 6.28 -12.81
N LEU A 236 1.18 5.36 -12.88
CA LEU A 236 0.45 5.02 -14.11
C LEU A 236 -0.66 6.02 -14.44
N SER A 237 -1.31 6.62 -13.43
CA SER A 237 -2.47 7.48 -13.65
C SER A 237 -2.09 8.94 -13.93
N PRO A 238 -2.35 9.49 -15.14
CA PRO A 238 -1.90 10.83 -15.54
C PRO A 238 -2.36 11.95 -14.61
N LYS A 239 -3.59 11.84 -14.07
CA LYS A 239 -4.17 12.83 -13.15
C LYS A 239 -3.48 12.88 -11.78
N SER A 240 -2.66 11.87 -11.46
CA SER A 240 -1.86 11.84 -10.22
C SER A 240 -0.45 12.40 -10.43
N HIS A 241 0.05 12.46 -11.67
CA HIS A 241 1.44 12.83 -11.96
C HIS A 241 1.88 14.17 -11.35
N PRO A 242 1.08 15.25 -11.36
CA PRO A 242 1.51 16.54 -10.80
C PRO A 242 1.56 16.57 -9.27
N LEU A 243 1.02 15.54 -8.60
CA LEU A 243 0.81 15.56 -7.14
C LEU A 243 2.03 15.09 -6.34
N PHE A 244 3.05 14.55 -7.01
CA PHE A 244 4.26 14.07 -6.36
C PHE A 244 5.48 14.15 -7.28
N THR A 245 6.65 14.04 -6.68
CA THR A 245 7.96 14.11 -7.34
C THR A 245 8.51 12.72 -7.60
N ARG A 246 8.64 11.86 -6.58
CA ARG A 246 9.33 10.54 -6.64
C ARG A 246 8.50 9.45 -5.97
N ALA A 247 8.89 8.19 -6.17
CA ALA A 247 8.21 7.03 -5.62
C ALA A 247 9.18 6.02 -4.99
N ILE A 248 8.75 5.41 -3.88
CA ILE A 248 9.42 4.28 -3.25
C ILE A 248 8.42 3.12 -3.18
N LEU A 249 8.84 1.94 -3.61
CA LEU A 249 8.02 0.75 -3.77
C LEU A 249 8.61 -0.38 -2.92
N GLN A 250 7.91 -0.79 -1.87
CA GLN A 250 8.36 -1.86 -0.97
C GLN A 250 7.45 -3.08 -1.17
N SER A 251 8.00 -4.20 -1.61
CA SER A 251 7.29 -5.48 -1.65
C SER A 251 5.93 -5.44 -2.39
N GLY A 252 5.84 -4.71 -3.50
CA GLY A 252 4.62 -4.70 -4.32
C GLY A 252 4.69 -3.79 -5.54
N SER A 253 3.92 -4.12 -6.57
CA SER A 253 3.75 -3.33 -7.79
C SER A 253 2.38 -3.57 -8.42
N ALA A 254 1.92 -2.64 -9.28
CA ALA A 254 0.59 -2.72 -9.88
C ALA A 254 0.35 -3.93 -10.80
N ASN A 255 1.41 -4.53 -11.37
CA ASN A 255 1.38 -5.72 -12.21
C ASN A 255 1.45 -7.04 -11.43
N ALA A 256 1.33 -6.99 -10.10
CA ALA A 256 1.22 -8.21 -9.33
C ALA A 256 -0.15 -8.89 -9.59
N PRO A 257 -0.23 -10.23 -9.63
CA PRO A 257 -1.45 -10.95 -9.99
C PRO A 257 -2.67 -10.64 -9.11
N TRP A 258 -2.45 -10.21 -7.87
CA TRP A 258 -3.48 -9.86 -6.89
C TRP A 258 -3.89 -8.37 -6.93
N ALA A 259 -3.17 -7.53 -7.67
CA ALA A 259 -3.24 -6.08 -7.50
C ALA A 259 -4.34 -5.42 -8.34
N ALA A 260 -4.67 -5.95 -9.52
CA ALA A 260 -5.70 -5.39 -10.40
C ALA A 260 -6.58 -6.47 -11.04
N ILE A 261 -7.85 -6.13 -11.29
CA ILE A 261 -8.80 -6.98 -12.02
C ILE A 261 -9.43 -6.24 -13.21
N SER A 262 -9.92 -7.01 -14.17
CA SER A 262 -10.67 -6.48 -15.30
C SER A 262 -12.00 -5.85 -14.86
N ALA A 263 -12.51 -4.91 -15.66
CA ALA A 263 -13.82 -4.28 -15.45
C ALA A 263 -14.96 -5.33 -15.33
N SER A 264 -14.91 -6.38 -16.15
CA SER A 264 -15.91 -7.46 -16.12
C SER A 264 -15.86 -8.28 -14.83
N GLU A 265 -14.65 -8.61 -14.35
CA GLU A 265 -14.50 -9.37 -13.11
C GLU A 265 -14.94 -8.54 -11.90
N ALA A 266 -14.59 -7.25 -11.88
CA ALA A 266 -15.04 -6.34 -10.82
C ALA A 266 -16.58 -6.24 -10.76
N ARG A 267 -17.25 -6.21 -11.93
CA ARG A 267 -18.71 -6.28 -12.02
C ARG A 267 -19.26 -7.60 -11.50
N ASN A 268 -18.64 -8.73 -11.86
CA ASN A 268 -19.06 -10.06 -11.41
C ASN A 268 -19.01 -10.18 -9.89
N ARG A 269 -17.92 -9.76 -9.26
CA ARG A 269 -17.76 -9.77 -7.80
C ARG A 269 -18.77 -8.87 -7.10
N THR A 270 -19.02 -7.69 -7.65
CA THR A 270 -20.06 -6.77 -7.15
C THR A 270 -21.45 -7.40 -7.20
N VAL A 271 -21.80 -8.03 -8.31
CA VAL A 271 -23.10 -8.73 -8.45
C VAL A 271 -23.17 -9.96 -7.54
N ALA A 272 -22.06 -10.69 -7.35
CA ALA A 272 -22.00 -11.81 -6.42
C ALA A 272 -22.25 -11.35 -4.97
N LEU A 273 -21.59 -10.29 -4.52
CA LEU A 273 -21.83 -9.68 -3.20
C LEU A 273 -23.29 -9.24 -3.05
N ALA A 274 -23.86 -8.58 -4.06
CA ALA A 274 -25.26 -8.19 -4.04
C ALA A 274 -26.20 -9.40 -3.87
N LYS A 275 -25.92 -10.54 -4.51
CA LYS A 275 -26.69 -11.77 -4.33
C LYS A 275 -26.57 -12.32 -2.90
N GLN A 276 -25.36 -12.36 -2.34
CA GLN A 276 -25.14 -12.83 -0.97
C GLN A 276 -25.92 -11.98 0.05
N LEU A 277 -25.95 -10.67 -0.17
CA LEU A 277 -26.67 -9.70 0.67
C LEU A 277 -28.16 -9.57 0.33
N GLN A 278 -28.68 -10.40 -0.59
CA GLN A 278 -30.09 -10.40 -1.02
C GLN A 278 -30.54 -9.05 -1.60
N CYS A 279 -29.64 -8.35 -2.28
CA CYS A 279 -29.93 -7.12 -3.00
C CYS A 279 -30.40 -7.39 -4.44
N PRO A 280 -31.31 -6.56 -4.99
CA PRO A 280 -31.73 -6.69 -6.39
C PRO A 280 -30.54 -6.56 -7.35
N THR A 281 -30.49 -7.42 -8.38
CA THR A 281 -29.41 -7.40 -9.39
C THR A 281 -29.88 -7.04 -10.80
N SER A 282 -31.19 -6.84 -11.00
CA SER A 282 -31.79 -6.49 -12.29
C SER A 282 -31.53 -5.03 -12.69
N ASN A 283 -31.45 -4.13 -11.71
CA ASN A 283 -31.23 -2.70 -11.90
C ASN A 283 -30.07 -2.22 -11.02
N GLU A 284 -29.03 -1.67 -11.63
CA GLU A 284 -27.84 -1.21 -10.90
C GLU A 284 -28.13 -0.09 -9.90
N SER A 285 -29.10 0.78 -10.18
CA SER A 285 -29.49 1.84 -9.23
C SER A 285 -30.12 1.26 -7.97
N GLU A 286 -30.94 0.21 -8.11
CA GLU A 286 -31.56 -0.50 -6.97
C GLU A 286 -30.55 -1.35 -6.22
N LEU A 287 -29.64 -2.02 -6.95
CA LEU A 287 -28.50 -2.76 -6.39
C LEU A 287 -27.69 -1.86 -5.46
N ILE A 288 -27.22 -0.72 -5.99
CA ILE A 288 -26.41 0.24 -5.23
C ILE A 288 -27.22 0.79 -4.04
N LEU A 289 -28.49 1.14 -4.24
CA LEU A 289 -29.35 1.62 -3.17
C LEU A 289 -29.44 0.62 -2.01
N CYS A 290 -29.62 -0.65 -2.34
CA CYS A 290 -29.70 -1.72 -1.36
C CYS A 290 -28.37 -1.85 -0.59
N LEU A 291 -27.24 -1.94 -1.29
CA LEU A 291 -25.91 -2.03 -0.66
C LEU A 291 -25.55 -0.80 0.18
N GLN A 292 -25.99 0.40 -0.22
CA GLN A 292 -25.81 1.63 0.57
C GLN A 292 -26.58 1.61 1.89
N ASN A 293 -27.65 0.83 1.98
CA ASN A 293 -28.48 0.69 3.19
C ASN A 293 -28.06 -0.50 4.07
N LYS A 294 -27.12 -1.33 3.62
CA LYS A 294 -26.60 -2.46 4.41
C LYS A 294 -25.68 -1.98 5.52
N ASP A 295 -25.57 -2.75 6.59
CA ASP A 295 -24.56 -2.48 7.61
C ASP A 295 -23.15 -2.73 6.99
N PRO A 296 -22.16 -1.85 7.20
CA PRO A 296 -20.81 -2.06 6.69
C PRO A 296 -20.21 -3.41 7.10
N LYS A 297 -20.49 -3.89 8.32
CA LYS A 297 -20.00 -5.18 8.80
C LYS A 297 -20.63 -6.34 8.04
N GLU A 298 -21.93 -6.26 7.74
CA GLU A 298 -22.63 -7.26 6.93
C GLU A 298 -21.99 -7.36 5.52
N ILE A 299 -21.59 -6.23 4.94
CA ILE A 299 -20.85 -6.21 3.67
C ILE A 299 -19.54 -6.97 3.80
N LEU A 300 -18.69 -6.59 4.76
CA LEU A 300 -17.37 -7.19 4.97
C LEU A 300 -17.44 -8.71 5.21
N GLU A 301 -18.38 -9.18 6.02
CA GLU A 301 -18.58 -10.60 6.33
C GLU A 301 -18.96 -11.44 5.09
N ASN A 302 -19.44 -10.80 4.02
CA ASN A 302 -19.86 -11.47 2.79
C ASN A 302 -18.89 -11.31 1.61
N GLU A 303 -17.79 -10.55 1.76
CA GLU A 303 -16.80 -10.35 0.70
C GLU A 303 -16.10 -11.66 0.30
N ILE A 304 -15.88 -12.57 1.25
CA ILE A 304 -15.23 -13.86 1.00
C ILE A 304 -15.93 -14.74 -0.05
N PHE A 305 -17.24 -14.55 -0.23
CA PHE A 305 -18.05 -15.37 -1.12
C PHE A 305 -18.12 -14.85 -2.57
N VAL A 306 -17.41 -13.77 -2.90
CA VAL A 306 -17.45 -13.18 -4.26
C VAL A 306 -16.52 -13.88 -5.24
N VAL A 307 -15.56 -14.66 -4.73
CA VAL A 307 -14.63 -15.46 -5.53
C VAL A 307 -14.97 -16.96 -5.39
N PRO A 308 -14.91 -17.75 -6.48
CA PRO A 308 -15.38 -19.14 -6.47
C PRO A 308 -14.43 -20.10 -5.74
N HIS A 309 -13.15 -19.73 -5.62
CA HIS A 309 -12.11 -20.56 -5.02
C HIS A 309 -11.28 -19.75 -4.01
N GLY A 310 -10.91 -20.41 -2.91
CA GLY A 310 -9.92 -19.93 -1.95
C GLY A 310 -8.54 -19.80 -2.60
N SER A 311 -7.76 -18.79 -2.22
CA SER A 311 -6.33 -18.67 -2.51
C SER A 311 -5.58 -18.22 -1.25
N LEU A 312 -4.28 -18.50 -1.16
CA LEU A 312 -3.44 -18.04 -0.05
C LEU A 312 -3.31 -16.51 0.02
N LEU A 313 -3.29 -15.83 -1.13
CA LEU A 313 -3.26 -14.38 -1.21
C LEU A 313 -4.57 -13.87 -1.81
N GLN A 314 -5.63 -13.88 -0.99
CA GLN A 314 -6.98 -13.57 -1.44
C GLN A 314 -7.28 -12.07 -1.33
N VAL A 315 -7.62 -11.47 -2.47
CA VAL A 315 -8.13 -10.09 -2.55
C VAL A 315 -9.47 -10.11 -3.26
N TYR A 316 -10.52 -9.72 -2.55
CA TYR A 316 -11.91 -9.76 -3.01
C TYR A 316 -12.26 -8.52 -3.82
N PHE A 317 -11.87 -7.35 -3.33
CA PHE A 317 -12.11 -6.07 -3.96
C PHE A 317 -10.80 -5.27 -4.03
N CYS A 318 -10.22 -5.22 -5.22
CA CYS A 318 -9.00 -4.49 -5.54
C CYS A 318 -9.25 -3.46 -6.66
N PRO A 319 -8.24 -2.64 -6.99
CA PRO A 319 -8.28 -1.78 -8.16
C PRO A 319 -8.77 -2.49 -9.44
N SER A 320 -9.60 -1.79 -10.21
CA SER A 320 -10.14 -2.28 -11.49
C SER A 320 -9.91 -1.27 -12.61
N VAL A 321 -9.87 -1.73 -13.86
CA VAL A 321 -9.86 -0.84 -15.03
C VAL A 321 -11.18 -0.08 -15.12
N ASP A 322 -11.17 1.20 -14.75
CA ASP A 322 -12.36 2.07 -14.67
C ASP A 322 -12.46 3.08 -15.83
N GLY A 323 -11.41 3.20 -16.66
CA GLY A 323 -11.33 4.17 -17.74
C GLY A 323 -11.10 5.62 -17.26
N ASP A 324 -10.82 5.85 -15.97
CA ASP A 324 -10.55 7.18 -15.39
C ASP A 324 -9.29 7.20 -14.54
N PHE A 325 -9.23 6.40 -13.47
CA PHE A 325 -7.99 6.23 -12.72
C PHE A 325 -7.01 5.36 -13.53
N LEU A 326 -7.46 4.21 -14.00
CA LEU A 326 -6.71 3.26 -14.82
C LEU A 326 -7.40 3.14 -16.18
N ALA A 327 -6.68 3.56 -17.23
CA ALA A 327 -7.18 3.49 -18.59
C ALA A 327 -7.18 2.05 -19.15
N ASP A 328 -6.26 1.22 -18.67
CA ASP A 328 -6.11 -0.19 -19.07
C ASP A 328 -5.45 -0.98 -17.92
N MET A 329 -5.27 -2.29 -18.11
CA MET A 329 -4.51 -3.14 -17.20
C MET A 329 -3.07 -2.64 -17.03
N PRO A 330 -2.48 -2.71 -15.82
CA PRO A 330 -1.15 -2.21 -15.54
C PRO A 330 -0.06 -2.75 -16.48
N GLU A 331 -0.13 -4.03 -16.85
CA GLU A 331 0.79 -4.69 -17.78
C GLU A 331 0.78 -3.98 -19.15
N VAL A 332 -0.41 -3.67 -19.68
CA VAL A 332 -0.58 -2.97 -20.95
C VAL A 332 -0.04 -1.54 -20.87
N LEU A 333 -0.32 -0.84 -19.77
CA LEU A 333 0.22 0.52 -19.55
C LEU A 333 1.75 0.49 -19.45
N MET A 334 2.31 -0.56 -18.83
CA MET A 334 3.74 -0.76 -18.67
C MET A 334 4.43 -1.04 -20.00
N GLU A 335 3.90 -1.95 -20.81
CA GLU A 335 4.41 -2.29 -22.14
C GLU A 335 4.42 -1.10 -23.09
N ASN A 336 3.41 -0.23 -22.98
CA ASN A 336 3.31 1.00 -23.76
C ASN A 336 4.14 2.17 -23.18
N GLY A 337 4.85 1.96 -22.07
CA GLY A 337 5.69 2.97 -21.43
C GLY A 337 4.92 4.16 -20.83
N LEU A 338 3.65 3.98 -20.47
CA LEU A 338 2.76 5.03 -19.98
C LEU A 338 2.94 5.26 -18.47
N PHE A 339 4.04 5.93 -18.11
CA PHE A 339 4.37 6.26 -16.72
C PHE A 339 4.64 7.75 -16.53
N LYS A 340 4.54 8.21 -15.28
CA LYS A 340 5.25 9.41 -14.83
C LYS A 340 6.75 9.17 -14.94
N GLN A 341 7.44 10.01 -15.70
CA GLN A 341 8.89 10.02 -15.75
C GLN A 341 9.46 10.58 -14.44
N THR A 342 10.14 9.74 -13.64
CA THR A 342 10.77 10.13 -12.37
C THR A 342 11.81 9.09 -11.92
N GLN A 343 12.38 9.26 -10.73
CA GLN A 343 13.22 8.26 -10.06
C GLN A 343 12.38 7.37 -9.14
N ILE A 344 12.75 6.09 -9.06
CA ILE A 344 12.15 5.13 -8.12
C ILE A 344 13.20 4.42 -7.26
N LEU A 345 12.86 4.17 -6.00
CA LEU A 345 13.57 3.22 -5.12
C LEU A 345 12.64 2.04 -4.88
N VAL A 346 13.11 0.83 -5.12
CA VAL A 346 12.29 -0.37 -5.16
C VAL A 346 12.99 -1.48 -4.39
N GLY A 347 12.25 -2.40 -3.78
CA GLY A 347 12.86 -3.62 -3.25
C GLY A 347 11.85 -4.56 -2.63
N VAL A 348 12.36 -5.69 -2.18
CA VAL A 348 11.58 -6.82 -1.64
C VAL A 348 12.35 -7.46 -0.49
N ASN A 349 11.63 -8.23 0.32
CA ASN A 349 12.17 -9.03 1.41
C ASN A 349 12.57 -10.42 0.90
N LYS A 350 13.33 -11.15 1.72
CA LYS A 350 13.83 -12.47 1.36
C LYS A 350 12.73 -13.53 1.32
N ASP A 351 11.85 -13.56 2.31
CA ASP A 351 10.91 -14.66 2.57
C ASP A 351 9.46 -14.14 2.49
N GLU A 352 9.09 -13.58 1.33
CA GLU A 352 7.81 -12.87 1.09
C GLU A 352 6.58 -13.79 1.18
N GLY A 353 6.72 -15.07 0.84
CA GLY A 353 5.62 -16.04 0.78
C GLY A 353 5.24 -16.63 2.14
N SER A 354 6.18 -16.68 3.08
CA SER A 354 6.05 -17.29 4.41
C SER A 354 4.80 -16.80 5.18
N SER A 355 4.52 -15.50 5.14
CA SER A 355 3.34 -14.89 5.76
C SER A 355 2.04 -15.53 5.28
N PHE A 356 1.91 -15.81 3.98
CA PHE A 356 0.67 -16.34 3.39
C PHE A 356 0.53 -17.84 3.64
N LEU A 357 1.65 -18.56 3.72
CA LEU A 357 1.67 -19.98 4.08
C LEU A 357 1.07 -20.23 5.46
N ALA A 358 1.45 -19.42 6.47
CA ALA A 358 1.00 -19.59 7.85
C ALA A 358 -0.53 -19.47 8.01
N TYR A 359 -1.20 -18.71 7.14
CA TYR A 359 -2.65 -18.47 7.26
C TYR A 359 -3.52 -19.47 6.51
N GLY A 360 -2.96 -20.25 5.58
CA GLY A 360 -3.76 -21.08 4.69
C GLY A 360 -3.29 -22.52 4.50
N VAL A 361 -2.03 -22.85 4.78
CA VAL A 361 -1.49 -24.19 4.51
C VAL A 361 -1.54 -25.06 5.78
N PRO A 362 -2.31 -26.16 5.80
CA PRO A 362 -2.35 -27.06 6.94
C PRO A 362 -0.96 -27.62 7.31
N GLY A 363 -0.54 -27.39 8.55
CA GLY A 363 0.78 -27.79 9.07
C GLY A 363 1.82 -26.67 9.08
N LEU A 364 1.52 -25.51 8.48
CA LEU A 364 2.31 -24.30 8.60
C LEU A 364 1.51 -23.27 9.38
N ASP A 365 1.96 -22.94 10.58
CA ASP A 365 1.36 -21.90 11.43
C ASP A 365 2.42 -21.32 12.37
N LYS A 366 2.01 -20.39 13.25
CA LYS A 366 2.92 -19.72 14.19
C LYS A 366 3.59 -20.63 15.22
N ASP A 367 3.00 -21.81 15.50
CA ASP A 367 3.48 -22.76 16.50
C ASP A 367 4.16 -23.98 15.85
N SER A 368 4.13 -24.09 14.52
CA SER A 368 4.70 -25.22 13.80
C SER A 368 6.21 -25.08 13.56
N ASP A 369 6.89 -26.22 13.48
CA ASP A 369 8.33 -26.30 13.17
C ASP A 369 8.64 -26.02 11.68
N GLY A 370 7.63 -25.70 10.86
CA GLY A 370 7.80 -25.39 9.44
C GLY A 370 8.24 -26.59 8.61
N LEU A 371 7.81 -27.80 8.95
CA LEU A 371 8.17 -29.02 8.23
C LEU A 371 6.95 -29.55 7.45
N ILE A 372 7.10 -29.68 6.12
CA ILE A 372 6.07 -30.24 5.26
C ILE A 372 6.65 -31.32 4.35
N ASN A 373 5.84 -32.32 4.03
CA ASN A 373 6.21 -33.33 3.03
C ASN A 373 5.79 -32.90 1.62
N LYS A 374 6.20 -33.70 0.62
CA LYS A 374 5.86 -33.46 -0.79
C LYS A 374 4.35 -33.29 -1.04
N THR A 375 3.51 -34.13 -0.41
CA THR A 375 2.05 -34.05 -0.60
C THR A 375 1.47 -32.74 -0.05
N GLN A 376 1.98 -32.27 1.10
CA GLN A 376 1.60 -30.97 1.66
C GLN A 376 2.09 -29.81 0.80
N PHE A 377 3.29 -29.92 0.20
CA PHE A 377 3.80 -28.94 -0.76
C PHE A 377 2.93 -28.86 -2.02
N GLU A 378 2.56 -30.00 -2.61
CA GLU A 378 1.65 -30.06 -3.76
C GLU A 378 0.27 -29.43 -3.43
N ALA A 379 -0.24 -29.69 -2.22
CA ALA A 379 -1.49 -29.10 -1.73
C ALA A 379 -1.37 -27.58 -1.52
N ALA A 380 -0.24 -27.11 -0.97
CA ALA A 380 0.04 -25.69 -0.80
C ALA A 380 0.07 -24.95 -2.16
N LEU A 381 0.73 -25.52 -3.16
CA LEU A 381 0.73 -24.96 -4.52
C LEU A 381 -0.67 -24.98 -5.15
N THR A 382 -1.43 -26.06 -4.98
CA THR A 382 -2.81 -26.13 -5.48
C THR A 382 -3.70 -25.04 -4.87
N LEU A 383 -3.50 -24.74 -3.57
CA LEU A 383 -4.20 -23.67 -2.88
C LEU A 383 -3.70 -22.28 -3.30
N ALA A 384 -2.40 -22.11 -3.53
CA ALA A 384 -1.81 -20.84 -3.98
C ALA A 384 -2.27 -20.45 -5.39
N PHE A 385 -2.45 -21.43 -6.29
CA PHE A 385 -2.75 -21.24 -7.70
C PHE A 385 -4.11 -21.87 -8.07
N PRO A 386 -5.24 -21.38 -7.55
CA PRO A 386 -6.53 -21.98 -7.84
C PRO A 386 -6.88 -21.88 -9.33
N GLY A 387 -7.51 -22.93 -9.86
CA GLY A 387 -7.97 -22.96 -11.25
C GLY A 387 -6.90 -23.27 -12.30
N VAL A 388 -5.62 -23.38 -11.93
CA VAL A 388 -4.58 -23.80 -12.87
C VAL A 388 -4.58 -25.32 -13.05
N SER A 389 -4.15 -25.79 -14.22
CA SER A 389 -4.13 -27.23 -14.52
C SER A 389 -3.11 -27.99 -13.67
N LYS A 390 -3.30 -29.31 -13.52
CA LYS A 390 -2.31 -30.17 -12.86
C LYS A 390 -0.93 -30.04 -13.51
N LEU A 391 -0.85 -29.95 -14.85
CA LEU A 391 0.43 -29.80 -15.55
C LEU A 391 1.12 -28.46 -15.22
N ALA A 392 0.34 -27.39 -15.04
CA ALA A 392 0.88 -26.12 -14.56
C ALA A 392 1.46 -26.24 -13.15
N ILE A 393 0.76 -26.89 -12.22
CA ILE A 393 1.29 -27.18 -10.87
C ILE A 393 2.56 -28.04 -10.93
N GLU A 394 2.59 -29.11 -11.72
CA GLU A 394 3.79 -29.96 -11.91
C GLU A 394 4.98 -29.16 -12.46
N SER A 395 4.73 -28.16 -13.30
CA SER A 395 5.80 -27.28 -13.79
C SER A 395 6.42 -26.42 -12.68
N ILE A 396 5.61 -25.98 -11.72
CA ILE A 396 6.09 -25.24 -10.54
C ILE A 396 6.87 -26.18 -9.63
N ILE A 397 6.32 -27.36 -9.32
CA ILE A 397 6.99 -28.39 -8.52
C ILE A 397 8.36 -28.70 -9.14
N PHE A 398 8.41 -28.89 -10.45
CA PHE A 398 9.66 -29.16 -11.15
C PHE A 398 10.69 -28.04 -11.02
N HIS A 399 10.25 -26.79 -11.09
CA HIS A 399 11.14 -25.64 -11.04
C HIS A 399 11.69 -25.34 -9.65
N TYR A 400 10.89 -25.58 -8.59
CA TYR A 400 11.22 -25.18 -7.22
C TYR A 400 11.70 -26.33 -6.32
N THR A 401 11.52 -27.58 -6.72
CA THR A 401 12.02 -28.72 -5.93
C THR A 401 13.54 -28.79 -5.99
N ASP A 402 14.19 -28.85 -4.82
CA ASP A 402 15.59 -29.26 -4.71
C ASP A 402 15.71 -30.78 -4.93
N TRP A 403 15.91 -31.15 -6.19
CA TRP A 403 16.00 -32.55 -6.62
C TRP A 403 17.21 -33.30 -6.05
N GLU A 404 18.22 -32.61 -5.50
CA GLU A 404 19.37 -33.26 -4.85
C GLU A 404 19.06 -33.66 -3.40
N ASN A 405 18.09 -33.02 -2.77
CA ASN A 405 17.78 -33.19 -1.35
C ASN A 405 16.27 -33.41 -1.08
N VAL A 406 15.60 -34.21 -1.92
CA VAL A 406 14.13 -34.46 -1.84
C VAL A 406 13.64 -35.07 -0.53
N GLU A 407 14.54 -35.63 0.29
CA GLU A 407 14.25 -36.23 1.60
C GLU A 407 14.19 -35.20 2.73
N LYS A 408 14.61 -33.94 2.49
CA LYS A 408 14.61 -32.87 3.50
C LYS A 408 13.27 -32.13 3.52
N PRO A 409 12.43 -32.31 4.55
CA PRO A 409 11.11 -31.67 4.61
C PRO A 409 11.16 -30.14 4.64
N GLU A 410 12.21 -29.55 5.21
CA GLU A 410 12.41 -28.10 5.23
C GLU A 410 12.56 -27.50 3.82
N HIS A 411 13.10 -28.25 2.85
CA HIS A 411 13.26 -27.75 1.48
C HIS A 411 11.93 -27.60 0.75
N TYR A 412 10.92 -28.42 1.07
CA TYR A 412 9.58 -28.27 0.51
C TYR A 412 8.87 -27.02 1.03
N ARG A 413 9.07 -26.69 2.32
CA ARG A 413 8.59 -25.42 2.89
C ARG A 413 9.25 -24.24 2.17
N ASP A 414 10.57 -24.24 2.08
CA ASP A 414 11.33 -23.14 1.45
C ASP A 414 10.94 -22.99 -0.03
N ALA A 415 10.74 -24.10 -0.74
CA ALA A 415 10.24 -24.10 -2.11
C ALA A 415 8.83 -23.49 -2.24
N ALA A 416 7.94 -23.73 -1.27
CA ALA A 416 6.60 -23.15 -1.25
C ALA A 416 6.66 -21.64 -1.03
N ASP A 417 7.47 -21.21 -0.05
CA ASP A 417 7.69 -19.79 0.26
C ASP A 417 8.22 -19.05 -0.96
N ASP A 418 9.31 -19.56 -1.53
CA ASP A 418 9.95 -19.03 -2.74
C ASP A 418 8.97 -18.94 -3.91
N ALA A 419 8.18 -20.00 -4.19
CA ALA A 419 7.26 -20.01 -5.32
C ALA A 419 6.14 -18.96 -5.16
N ILE A 420 5.59 -18.83 -3.96
CA ILE A 420 4.51 -17.88 -3.65
C ILE A 420 5.04 -16.46 -3.61
N GLY A 421 6.18 -16.23 -2.95
CA GLY A 421 6.84 -14.93 -2.84
C GLY A 421 7.31 -14.42 -4.20
N ASP A 422 7.91 -15.30 -5.03
CA ASP A 422 8.33 -14.94 -6.38
C ASP A 422 7.17 -14.55 -7.27
N TYR A 423 6.12 -15.36 -7.31
CA TYR A 423 4.97 -15.13 -8.18
C TYR A 423 4.21 -13.85 -7.81
N ASN A 424 3.96 -13.64 -6.51
CA ASN A 424 3.10 -12.56 -6.05
C ASN A 424 3.84 -11.23 -5.82
N ILE A 425 5.11 -11.27 -5.43
CA ILE A 425 5.85 -10.08 -4.98
C ILE A 425 7.13 -9.87 -5.80
N ILE A 426 8.10 -10.78 -5.74
CA ILE A 426 9.47 -10.50 -6.22
C ILE A 426 9.50 -10.30 -7.73
N CYS A 427 8.92 -11.22 -8.51
CA CYS A 427 9.01 -11.15 -9.96
C CYS A 427 8.20 -10.00 -10.58
N PRO A 428 6.97 -9.70 -10.13
CA PRO A 428 6.26 -8.49 -10.55
C PRO A 428 7.06 -7.21 -10.28
N VAL A 429 7.71 -7.10 -9.13
CA VAL A 429 8.53 -5.93 -8.74
C VAL A 429 9.79 -5.81 -9.59
N VAL A 430 10.48 -6.93 -9.88
CA VAL A 430 11.63 -6.98 -10.78
C VAL A 430 11.23 -6.62 -12.22
N GLU A 431 10.08 -7.11 -12.68
CA GLU A 431 9.53 -6.79 -13.99
C GLU A 431 9.20 -5.30 -14.12
N PHE A 432 8.47 -4.74 -13.15
CA PHE A 432 8.15 -3.32 -13.10
C PHE A 432 9.42 -2.46 -13.16
N SER A 433 10.42 -2.81 -12.35
CA SER A 433 11.71 -2.13 -12.31
C SER A 433 12.45 -2.22 -13.64
N THR A 434 12.37 -3.36 -14.33
CA THR A 434 12.97 -3.58 -15.65
C THR A 434 12.31 -2.72 -16.72
N SER A 435 10.98 -2.72 -16.79
CA SER A 435 10.22 -1.88 -17.74
C SER A 435 10.49 -0.39 -17.51
N PHE A 436 10.54 0.04 -16.25
CA PHE A 436 10.84 1.43 -15.90
C PHE A 436 12.28 1.83 -16.28
N ALA A 437 13.26 0.95 -16.06
CA ALA A 437 14.66 1.17 -16.42
C ALA A 437 14.89 1.19 -17.95
N GLN A 438 14.13 0.41 -18.73
CA GLN A 438 14.23 0.40 -20.20
C GLN A 438 13.91 1.76 -20.83
N LEU A 439 13.09 2.58 -20.16
CA LEU A 439 12.76 3.94 -20.59
C LEU A 439 13.81 4.99 -20.16
N GLY A 440 14.95 4.54 -19.61
CA GLY A 440 16.05 5.41 -19.18
C GLY A 440 15.82 6.10 -17.83
N HIS A 441 14.81 5.68 -17.06
CA HIS A 441 14.58 6.22 -15.72
C HIS A 441 15.55 5.63 -14.69
N HIS A 442 15.85 6.40 -13.64
CA HIS A 442 16.75 5.95 -12.58
C HIS A 442 15.99 5.07 -11.58
N VAL A 443 16.42 3.82 -11.47
CA VAL A 443 15.91 2.81 -10.54
C VAL A 443 17.01 2.47 -9.54
N PHE A 444 16.67 2.38 -8.25
CA PHE A 444 17.54 1.82 -7.21
C PHE A 444 16.84 0.63 -6.58
N PHE A 445 17.46 -0.53 -6.61
CA PHE A 445 16.85 -1.76 -6.12
C PHE A 445 17.52 -2.25 -4.84
N TYR A 446 16.75 -2.66 -3.83
CA TYR A 446 17.25 -3.36 -2.64
C TYR A 446 16.66 -4.77 -2.48
N PHE A 447 17.39 -5.60 -1.74
CA PHE A 447 16.92 -6.87 -1.22
C PHE A 447 17.13 -6.90 0.30
N PHE A 448 16.06 -6.96 1.08
CA PHE A 448 16.12 -6.90 2.54
C PHE A 448 16.22 -8.32 3.12
N GLU A 449 17.29 -8.59 3.86
CA GLU A 449 17.68 -9.93 4.29
C GLU A 449 17.82 -10.05 5.82
N HIS A 450 17.47 -9.01 6.56
CA HIS A 450 17.63 -9.02 8.02
C HIS A 450 16.36 -9.46 8.73
N ARG A 451 16.41 -10.63 9.38
CA ARG A 451 15.38 -11.08 10.30
C ARG A 451 15.50 -10.32 11.62
N SER A 452 14.44 -9.62 12.00
CA SER A 452 14.38 -8.87 13.26
C SER A 452 14.58 -9.78 14.47
N SER A 453 15.43 -9.37 15.41
CA SER A 453 15.63 -10.04 16.71
C SER A 453 14.39 -9.99 17.61
N LYS A 454 13.37 -9.21 17.20
CA LYS A 454 12.07 -9.07 17.86
C LYS A 454 10.93 -9.70 17.09
N LEU A 455 11.20 -10.35 15.95
CA LEU A 455 10.17 -11.00 15.16
C LEU A 455 9.47 -12.06 16.03
N PRO A 456 8.16 -11.94 16.30
CA PRO A 456 7.46 -12.87 17.18
C PRO A 456 7.10 -14.19 16.47
N TRP A 457 7.22 -14.23 15.14
CA TRP A 457 6.97 -15.39 14.30
C TRP A 457 8.12 -16.42 14.39
N PRO A 458 7.85 -17.71 14.11
CA PRO A 458 8.85 -18.76 14.18
C PRO A 458 10.01 -18.53 13.18
N GLU A 459 11.17 -19.15 13.45
CA GLU A 459 12.39 -18.97 12.66
C GLU A 459 12.22 -19.38 11.19
N TRP A 460 11.39 -20.39 10.92
CA TRP A 460 11.16 -20.88 9.56
C TRP A 460 10.58 -19.83 8.62
N MET A 461 9.90 -18.81 9.15
CA MET A 461 9.29 -17.75 8.35
C MET A 461 10.30 -16.68 7.90
N GLY A 462 11.55 -16.75 8.36
CA GLY A 462 12.63 -15.91 7.84
C GLY A 462 12.35 -14.40 7.94
N VAL A 463 12.61 -13.69 6.84
CA VAL A 463 12.47 -12.25 6.65
C VAL A 463 11.15 -11.96 5.94
N MET A 464 10.08 -12.01 6.73
CA MET A 464 8.70 -11.97 6.27
C MET A 464 8.29 -10.67 5.54
N HIS A 465 7.22 -10.76 4.75
CA HIS A 465 6.52 -9.62 4.15
C HIS A 465 6.19 -8.51 5.17
N GLY A 466 6.52 -7.27 4.85
CA GLY A 466 6.22 -6.06 5.67
C GLY A 466 7.13 -5.82 6.88
N TYR A 467 8.07 -6.72 7.21
CA TYR A 467 8.92 -6.55 8.41
C TYR A 467 10.14 -5.65 8.21
N GLU A 468 10.38 -5.14 7.00
CA GLU A 468 11.35 -4.06 6.75
C GLU A 468 10.80 -2.69 7.16
N ILE A 469 9.47 -2.54 7.25
CA ILE A 469 8.79 -1.28 7.59
C ILE A 469 9.28 -0.74 8.93
N GLU A 470 9.42 -1.58 9.96
CA GLU A 470 9.86 -1.13 11.28
C GLU A 470 11.25 -0.48 11.25
N PHE A 471 12.13 -0.93 10.34
CA PHE A 471 13.44 -0.35 10.11
C PHE A 471 13.35 0.97 9.34
N VAL A 472 12.48 1.06 8.33
CA VAL A 472 12.22 2.29 7.55
C VAL A 472 11.63 3.40 8.42
N PHE A 473 10.74 3.07 9.35
CA PHE A 473 10.09 4.04 10.25
C PHE A 473 10.90 4.35 11.51
N GLY A 474 12.00 3.64 11.77
CA GLY A 474 12.90 3.96 12.86
C GLY A 474 12.55 3.33 14.20
N LEU A 475 11.72 2.28 14.22
CA LEU A 475 11.30 1.62 15.46
C LEU A 475 12.48 1.07 16.29
N PRO A 476 13.56 0.53 15.67
CA PRO A 476 14.78 0.15 16.39
C PRO A 476 15.49 1.27 17.18
N LEU A 477 15.14 2.54 16.95
CA LEU A 477 15.67 3.66 17.74
C LEU A 477 14.89 3.88 19.05
N GLU A 478 13.73 3.23 19.23
CA GLU A 478 12.99 3.28 20.48
C GLU A 478 13.69 2.45 21.56
N ARG A 479 14.31 3.15 22.52
CA ARG A 479 15.09 2.53 23.59
C ARG A 479 14.28 1.55 24.45
N ARG A 480 12.96 1.71 24.49
CA ARG A 480 12.07 0.85 25.29
C ARG A 480 11.77 -0.51 24.64
N VAL A 481 12.04 -0.68 23.35
CA VAL A 481 11.68 -1.89 22.59
C VAL A 481 12.85 -2.89 22.49
N ASN A 482 14.01 -2.59 23.09
CA ASN A 482 15.15 -3.52 23.26
C ASN A 482 15.68 -4.18 21.97
N TYR A 483 15.63 -3.52 20.81
CA TYR A 483 16.34 -3.96 19.59
C TYR A 483 17.86 -3.98 19.82
N THR A 484 18.57 -4.75 19.00
CA THR A 484 20.03 -4.80 19.06
C THR A 484 20.66 -3.51 18.54
N LYS A 485 21.93 -3.27 18.91
CA LYS A 485 22.66 -2.11 18.40
C LYS A 485 22.88 -2.15 16.89
N ALA A 486 23.06 -3.35 16.33
CA ALA A 486 23.21 -3.56 14.90
C ALA A 486 21.92 -3.17 14.14
N GLU A 487 20.75 -3.52 14.68
CA GLU A 487 19.45 -3.14 14.12
C GLU A 487 19.18 -1.65 14.19
N GLU A 488 19.60 -0.98 15.28
CA GLU A 488 19.54 0.48 15.35
C GLU A 488 20.39 1.12 14.23
N LEU A 489 21.58 0.58 13.96
CA LEU A 489 22.47 1.08 12.89
C LEU A 489 21.90 0.81 11.48
N LEU A 490 21.32 -0.38 11.26
CA LEU A 490 20.63 -0.73 10.03
C LEU A 490 19.45 0.22 9.79
N SER A 491 18.59 0.41 10.79
CA SER A 491 17.42 1.29 10.69
C SER A 491 17.82 2.75 10.43
N ARG A 492 18.88 3.26 11.07
CA ARG A 492 19.43 4.59 10.76
C ARG A 492 19.90 4.69 9.31
N SER A 493 20.57 3.66 8.79
CA SER A 493 21.02 3.60 7.40
C SER A 493 19.84 3.59 6.42
N MET A 494 18.82 2.77 6.68
CA MET A 494 17.62 2.70 5.85
C MET A 494 16.84 4.02 5.86
N MET A 495 16.55 4.60 7.03
CA MET A 495 15.95 5.94 7.11
C MET A 495 16.73 6.96 6.29
N ARG A 496 18.07 6.93 6.39
CA ARG A 496 18.95 7.82 5.64
C ARG A 496 18.84 7.61 4.13
N TYR A 497 18.85 6.36 3.65
CA TYR A 497 18.71 6.05 2.23
C TYR A 497 17.36 6.53 1.69
N TRP A 498 16.26 6.22 2.38
CA TRP A 498 14.90 6.62 1.99
C TRP A 498 14.76 8.14 1.95
N ALA A 499 15.20 8.83 3.00
CA ALA A 499 15.10 10.28 3.06
C ALA A 499 16.05 10.99 2.08
N THR A 500 17.24 10.46 1.84
CA THR A 500 18.18 11.02 0.86
C THR A 500 17.61 10.85 -0.55
N PHE A 501 17.11 9.67 -0.89
CA PHE A 501 16.40 9.44 -2.14
C PHE A 501 15.21 10.39 -2.30
N ALA A 502 14.40 10.57 -1.26
CA ALA A 502 13.27 11.49 -1.30
C ALA A 502 13.70 12.95 -1.57
N LYS A 503 14.88 13.37 -1.07
CA LYS A 503 15.44 14.71 -1.27
C LYS A 503 16.07 14.88 -2.65
N THR A 504 16.88 13.93 -3.09
CA THR A 504 17.81 14.10 -4.22
C THR A 504 17.46 13.27 -5.45
N GLY A 505 16.70 12.18 -5.30
CA GLY A 505 16.48 11.17 -6.34
C GLY A 505 17.55 10.09 -6.40
N ALA A 506 18.47 10.03 -5.45
CA ALA A 506 19.42 8.93 -5.28
C ALA A 506 19.63 8.62 -3.79
N PRO A 507 19.67 7.35 -3.37
CA PRO A 507 19.88 6.99 -1.96
C PRO A 507 21.32 7.25 -1.50
N ASN A 508 22.25 7.41 -2.45
CA ASN A 508 23.65 7.73 -2.18
C ASN A 508 23.80 9.13 -1.57
N GLY A 509 23.90 9.20 -0.25
CA GLY A 509 24.31 10.42 0.46
C GLY A 509 25.83 10.68 0.37
N THR A 510 26.39 11.31 1.40
CA THR A 510 27.84 11.26 1.67
C THR A 510 28.19 9.81 2.01
N LEU A 511 28.99 9.17 1.15
CA LEU A 511 29.35 7.74 1.19
C LEU A 511 29.58 7.23 2.63
N THR A 512 28.68 6.39 3.14
CA THR A 512 28.94 5.55 4.31
C THR A 512 29.84 4.41 3.85
N ASN A 513 31.10 4.43 4.24
CA ASN A 513 32.12 3.40 3.93
C ASN A 513 32.48 3.22 2.44
N GLY A 514 32.19 4.19 1.57
CA GLY A 514 32.64 4.16 0.16
C GLY A 514 31.81 3.27 -0.78
N MET A 515 30.84 2.51 -0.29
CA MET A 515 29.96 1.70 -1.15
C MET A 515 28.85 2.56 -1.75
N LYS A 516 28.78 2.57 -3.08
CA LYS A 516 27.77 3.30 -3.85
C LYS A 516 26.62 2.36 -4.19
N TRP A 517 25.40 2.69 -3.79
CA TRP A 517 24.18 2.02 -4.25
C TRP A 517 24.08 2.21 -5.78
N PRO A 518 24.23 1.14 -6.57
CA PRO A 518 24.23 1.24 -8.02
C PRO A 518 22.83 1.54 -8.56
N VAL A 519 22.78 2.17 -9.74
CA VAL A 519 21.54 2.27 -10.51
C VAL A 519 21.24 0.89 -11.08
N PHE A 520 20.00 0.45 -10.92
CA PHE A 520 19.45 -0.73 -11.59
C PHE A 520 19.20 -0.38 -13.05
N THR A 521 19.80 -1.13 -13.97
CA THR A 521 19.56 -1.02 -15.42
C THR A 521 18.89 -2.29 -15.93
N SER A 522 18.24 -2.22 -17.08
CA SER A 522 17.62 -3.38 -17.74
C SER A 522 18.62 -4.48 -18.15
N THR A 523 19.92 -4.18 -18.19
CA THR A 523 20.98 -5.13 -18.52
C THR A 523 21.65 -5.75 -17.29
N ASP A 524 22.11 -4.89 -16.38
CA ASP A 524 22.94 -5.31 -15.24
C ASP A 524 22.08 -5.78 -14.06
N GLN A 525 20.88 -5.20 -13.92
CA GLN A 525 19.93 -5.50 -12.85
C GLN A 525 20.59 -5.56 -11.46
N LYS A 526 21.48 -4.60 -11.18
CA LYS A 526 22.21 -4.50 -9.91
C LYS A 526 21.26 -4.10 -8.77
N TYR A 527 21.44 -4.72 -7.61
CA TYR A 527 20.70 -4.39 -6.39
C TYR A 527 21.64 -4.40 -5.17
N LEU A 528 21.24 -3.72 -4.10
CA LEU A 528 21.97 -3.65 -2.84
C LEU A 528 21.28 -4.54 -1.80
N THR A 529 22.03 -5.39 -1.10
CA THR A 529 21.49 -6.14 0.05
C THR A 529 21.46 -5.27 1.30
N LEU A 530 20.36 -5.34 2.05
CA LEU A 530 20.16 -4.61 3.30
C LEU A 530 20.07 -5.60 4.45
N ASN A 531 21.12 -5.64 5.26
CA ASN A 531 21.17 -6.43 6.48
C ASN A 531 22.13 -5.81 7.52
N THR A 532 22.24 -6.44 8.71
CA THR A 532 23.12 -5.96 9.78
C THR A 532 24.61 -6.27 9.56
N ASN A 533 24.92 -7.17 8.61
CA ASN A 533 26.28 -7.47 8.19
C ASN A 533 26.74 -6.46 7.12
N THR A 534 27.72 -6.83 6.30
CA THR A 534 28.18 -6.00 5.18
C THR A 534 27.17 -6.06 4.05
N SER A 535 26.59 -4.92 3.66
CA SER A 535 25.81 -4.81 2.43
C SER A 535 26.65 -5.18 1.21
N GLU A 536 26.05 -5.89 0.26
CA GLU A 536 26.69 -6.35 -0.97
C GLU A 536 25.94 -5.82 -2.20
N VAL A 537 26.67 -5.66 -3.31
CA VAL A 537 26.07 -5.37 -4.61
C VAL A 537 26.02 -6.66 -5.41
N LEU A 538 24.81 -7.14 -5.64
CA LEU A 538 24.53 -8.33 -6.42
C LEU A 538 23.79 -7.96 -7.72
N THR A 539 23.59 -8.93 -8.59
CA THR A 539 22.92 -8.73 -9.90
C THR A 539 21.85 -9.76 -10.12
N LYS A 540 20.80 -9.42 -10.89
CA LYS A 540 19.85 -10.39 -11.44
C LYS A 540 19.13 -11.21 -10.34
N LEU A 541 18.55 -10.52 -9.36
CA LEU A 541 17.74 -11.12 -8.29
C LEU A 541 16.71 -12.10 -8.89
N ARG A 542 16.71 -13.35 -8.40
CA ARG A 542 15.77 -14.42 -8.78
C ARG A 542 15.59 -14.59 -10.30
N ALA A 543 16.61 -14.31 -11.11
CA ALA A 543 16.42 -14.18 -12.55
C ALA A 543 15.95 -15.47 -13.25
N GLN A 544 16.35 -16.65 -12.76
CA GLN A 544 15.88 -17.92 -13.30
C GLN A 544 14.38 -18.11 -13.02
N GLN A 545 13.97 -17.86 -11.78
CA GLN A 545 12.60 -18.00 -11.31
C GLN A 545 11.66 -16.98 -11.95
N CYS A 546 12.09 -15.73 -12.04
CA CYS A 546 11.29 -14.71 -12.72
C CYS A 546 11.21 -14.92 -14.23
N ARG A 547 12.19 -15.59 -14.86
CA ARG A 547 12.05 -16.02 -16.26
C ARG A 547 11.01 -17.13 -16.42
N PHE A 548 10.96 -18.07 -15.48
CA PHE A 548 9.92 -19.09 -15.44
C PHE A 548 8.52 -18.45 -15.36
N TRP A 549 8.28 -17.59 -14.37
CA TRP A 549 6.99 -16.93 -14.18
C TRP A 549 6.58 -16.01 -15.32
N LYS A 550 7.54 -15.27 -15.90
CA LYS A 550 7.22 -14.30 -16.97
C LYS A 550 7.00 -14.95 -18.33
N TYR A 551 7.77 -15.97 -18.70
CA TYR A 551 7.82 -16.46 -20.08
C TYR A 551 7.35 -17.90 -20.28
N PHE A 552 7.52 -18.77 -19.27
CA PHE A 552 7.20 -20.19 -19.39
C PHE A 552 5.83 -20.51 -18.81
N PHE A 553 5.60 -20.14 -17.55
CA PHE A 553 4.36 -20.48 -16.84
C PHE A 553 3.08 -19.99 -17.56
N PRO A 554 3.01 -18.75 -18.08
CA PRO A 554 1.81 -18.28 -18.80
C PRO A 554 1.50 -19.12 -20.04
N LYS A 555 2.52 -19.60 -20.75
CA LYS A 555 2.34 -20.50 -21.91
C LYS A 555 1.83 -21.87 -21.50
N VAL A 556 2.28 -22.40 -20.36
CA VAL A 556 1.76 -23.66 -19.83
C VAL A 556 0.28 -23.49 -19.49
N VAL A 557 -0.10 -22.40 -18.81
CA VAL A 557 -1.50 -22.10 -18.51
C VAL A 557 -2.33 -21.96 -19.79
N GLU A 558 -1.85 -21.22 -20.79
CA GLU A 558 -2.52 -21.05 -22.09
C GLU A 558 -2.72 -22.39 -22.81
N MET A 559 -1.67 -23.23 -22.89
CA MET A 559 -1.72 -24.52 -23.59
C MET A 559 -2.52 -25.60 -22.86
N THR A 560 -2.73 -25.45 -21.55
CA THR A 560 -3.44 -26.43 -20.72
C THR A 560 -4.79 -25.95 -20.20
N GLY A 561 -5.14 -24.70 -20.51
CA GLY A 561 -6.45 -24.13 -20.22
C GLY A 561 -7.55 -24.91 -20.93
N ASN A 562 -8.75 -24.91 -20.33
CA ASN A 562 -9.89 -25.58 -20.95
C ASN A 562 -10.13 -24.99 -22.35
N ILE A 563 -10.12 -25.86 -23.35
CA ILE A 563 -10.25 -25.52 -24.78
C ILE A 563 -11.48 -24.64 -25.04
N ASP A 564 -12.56 -24.78 -24.25
CA ASP A 564 -13.79 -23.98 -24.36
C ASP A 564 -13.64 -22.50 -23.97
N GLU A 565 -12.64 -22.15 -23.15
CA GLU A 565 -12.34 -20.77 -22.75
C GLU A 565 -11.37 -20.11 -23.73
N ALA A 566 -10.31 -20.84 -24.12
CA ALA A 566 -9.42 -20.43 -25.21
C ALA A 566 -10.19 -20.23 -26.53
N GLU A 567 -11.18 -21.08 -26.83
CA GLU A 567 -12.07 -20.92 -27.98
C GLU A 567 -13.01 -19.70 -27.82
N ARG A 568 -13.45 -19.38 -26.60
CA ARG A 568 -14.24 -18.17 -26.31
C ARG A 568 -13.42 -16.90 -26.46
N GLU A 569 -12.19 -16.88 -25.95
CA GLU A 569 -11.27 -15.75 -26.09
C GLU A 569 -10.81 -15.57 -27.53
N TRP A 570 -10.53 -16.66 -28.24
CA TRP A 570 -10.28 -16.63 -29.67
C TRP A 570 -11.48 -16.07 -30.43
N LYS A 571 -12.72 -16.50 -30.13
CA LYS A 571 -13.95 -15.92 -30.71
C LYS A 571 -14.08 -14.43 -30.38
N ALA A 572 -13.81 -14.02 -29.14
CA ALA A 572 -13.86 -12.61 -28.74
C ALA A 572 -12.77 -11.78 -29.43
N GLY A 573 -11.54 -12.29 -29.53
CA GLY A 573 -10.43 -11.68 -30.26
C GLY A 573 -10.71 -11.57 -31.75
N PHE A 574 -11.29 -12.61 -32.34
CA PHE A 574 -11.76 -12.62 -33.72
C PHE A 574 -12.85 -11.57 -33.95
N HIS A 575 -13.82 -11.43 -33.04
CA HIS A 575 -14.85 -10.38 -33.13
C HIS A 575 -14.26 -8.98 -33.01
N ARG A 576 -13.31 -8.74 -32.10
CA ARG A 576 -12.59 -7.46 -32.00
C ARG A 576 -11.82 -7.14 -33.27
N TRP A 577 -11.07 -8.11 -33.80
CA TRP A 577 -10.35 -7.97 -35.06
C TRP A 577 -11.30 -7.69 -36.23
N ASN A 578 -12.42 -8.41 -36.32
CA ASN A 578 -13.40 -8.24 -37.39
C ASN A 578 -14.05 -6.84 -37.34
N ASN A 579 -14.38 -6.35 -36.14
CA ASN A 579 -14.89 -4.98 -35.96
C ASN A 579 -13.82 -3.94 -36.37
N TYR A 580 -12.58 -4.12 -35.92
CA TYR A 580 -11.46 -3.27 -36.32
C TYR A 580 -11.26 -3.25 -37.85
N MET A 581 -11.34 -4.42 -38.51
CA MET A 581 -11.23 -4.52 -39.96
C MET A 581 -12.40 -3.85 -40.68
N SER A 582 -13.60 -3.90 -40.11
CA SER A 582 -14.78 -3.19 -40.62
C SER A 582 -14.58 -1.67 -40.52
N ASP A 583 -14.11 -1.18 -39.38
CA ASP A 583 -13.81 0.25 -39.18
C ASP A 583 -12.67 0.74 -40.09
N TRP A 584 -11.60 -0.06 -40.21
CA TRP A 584 -10.51 0.22 -41.13
C TRP A 584 -11.01 0.28 -42.58
N LYS A 585 -11.87 -0.64 -43.00
CA LYS A 585 -12.46 -0.66 -44.34
C LYS A 585 -13.32 0.58 -44.59
N ASN A 586 -14.10 1.02 -43.60
CA ASN A 586 -14.90 2.25 -43.69
C ASN A 586 -13.99 3.49 -43.83
N GLN A 587 -12.95 3.60 -43.02
CA GLN A 587 -11.97 4.69 -43.10
C GLN A 587 -11.22 4.69 -44.43
N PHE A 588 -10.86 3.51 -44.95
CA PHE A 588 -10.22 3.36 -46.25
C PHE A 588 -11.14 3.81 -47.40
N ASN A 589 -12.41 3.42 -47.37
CA ASN A 589 -13.41 3.83 -48.36
C ASN A 589 -13.67 5.35 -48.34
N ASP A 590 -13.73 5.95 -47.15
CA ASP A 590 -13.83 7.40 -46.95
C ASP A 590 -12.61 8.14 -47.50
N TYR A 591 -11.41 7.58 -47.31
CA TYR A 591 -10.19 8.13 -47.86
C TYR A 591 -10.17 8.08 -49.40
N THR A 592 -10.57 6.95 -50.00
CA THR A 592 -10.60 6.80 -51.46
C THR A 592 -11.65 7.69 -52.12
N SER A 593 -12.86 7.80 -51.53
CA SER A 593 -13.93 8.65 -52.08
C SER A 593 -13.60 10.14 -52.02
N LYS A 594 -12.91 10.60 -50.97
CA LYS A 594 -12.41 11.99 -50.89
C LYS A 594 -11.29 12.28 -51.89
N LYS A 595 -10.53 11.26 -52.30
CA LYS A 595 -9.46 11.40 -53.30
C LYS A 595 -10.02 11.59 -54.71
N GLU A 596 -11.14 10.94 -55.05
CA GLU A 596 -11.86 11.10 -56.32
C GLU A 596 -12.58 12.45 -56.45
N LEU A 597 -12.90 13.12 -55.33
CA LEU A 597 -13.48 14.47 -55.31
C LEU A 597 -12.43 15.60 -55.45
N CYS A 598 -11.14 15.27 -55.39
CA CYS A 598 -10.03 16.22 -55.53
C CYS A 598 -9.20 16.02 -56.82
N SER A 599 -9.63 15.11 -57.69
CA SER A 599 -9.14 14.90 -59.06
C SER A 599 -10.21 15.34 -60.04
#